data_AF-A0A812W6C1-F1
#
_entry.id   AF-A0A812W6C1-F1
#
_cell.length_a   1.000
_cell.length_b   1.000
_cell.length_c   1.000
_cell.angle_alpha   90.00
_cell.angle_beta   90.00
_cell.angle_gamma   90.00
#
_symmetry.space_group_name_H-M   'P 1'
#
loop_
_entity.id
_entity.type
_entity.pdbx_description
1 polymer ?
#
loop_
_entity_poly.entity_id
_entity_poly.type
_entity_poly.pdbx_seq_one_letter_code
_entity_poly.pdbx_strand_id
1 'polypeptide(L)'
;MAYPVRAFWLAPLLVLIVPLVLLNWRISPPTIPAFEVRDMQNESLSSLSHESQEGYQLSSCIRRGERVWNLGVDIGTSCIIIAKLSGNSTGTVCVEPNMLVLPKARENLARNAVGDVHVVSGLVADAAHCPESVPFYGVDEELNAETGTAARLPREMSYEGMSYSVESCYSLPYLASRFGTPAVLFADCEGCLPNIFRQFPSFFRRRELRMIIYEMDGDHLAYNKFHEALVEAGFKLLEFGFVCVWSRELMPVLNLWPVYHKLLAPSIITFLLDLLMACILPARLATVPFWRFLSISHCIDGAFCEPGGVLTRCMLAPLCQGDGNVRDWRLFGGLYYPSDWIKPRHELSSWSKHGFYTLMKWFFLLALIAWPAALHASESERAALRFMGIIFTASLVAGYLLAEICGQFGYPGDPEMFIWMVSVLATVALSLWAIQSLPRKAGREGSSAV
;
A
#
# COMPACT_ATOMS: atom_id res chain seq x y z
N MET A 1 -29.40 -46.58 -25.71
CA MET A 1 -29.59 -45.43 -24.81
C MET A 1 -28.37 -44.53 -24.93
N ALA A 2 -28.53 -43.23 -25.20
CA ALA A 2 -27.44 -42.26 -25.16
C ALA A 2 -27.99 -40.82 -25.04
N TYR A 3 -27.77 -40.19 -23.89
CA TYR A 3 -27.60 -38.73 -23.78
C TYR A 3 -26.10 -38.53 -23.53
N PRO A 4 -25.42 -37.58 -24.20
CA PRO A 4 -25.31 -36.25 -23.57
C PRO A 4 -25.08 -35.07 -24.55
N VAL A 5 -26.05 -34.16 -24.71
CA VAL A 5 -25.83 -32.85 -25.37
C VAL A 5 -26.59 -31.75 -24.63
N ARG A 6 -26.07 -31.31 -23.46
CA ARG A 6 -26.58 -30.11 -22.74
C ARG A 6 -25.52 -29.20 -22.11
N ALA A 7 -24.30 -29.67 -21.86
CA ALA A 7 -23.25 -28.86 -21.23
C ALA A 7 -22.76 -27.68 -22.10
N PHE A 8 -22.82 -27.80 -23.43
CA PHE A 8 -22.18 -26.86 -24.36
C PHE A 8 -22.80 -25.44 -24.38
N TRP A 9 -24.03 -25.27 -23.88
CA TRP A 9 -24.75 -23.99 -23.92
C TRP A 9 -24.53 -23.09 -22.70
N LEU A 10 -23.91 -23.58 -21.62
CA LEU A 10 -23.67 -22.79 -20.41
C LEU A 10 -22.38 -21.97 -20.46
N ALA A 11 -21.35 -22.44 -21.16
CA ALA A 11 -20.07 -21.75 -21.24
C ALA A 11 -20.15 -20.34 -21.88
N PRO A 12 -20.86 -20.12 -23.02
CA PRO A 12 -20.99 -18.78 -23.60
C PRO A 12 -21.73 -17.79 -22.69
N LEU A 13 -22.68 -18.30 -21.89
CA LEU A 13 -23.47 -17.46 -20.97
C LEU A 13 -22.62 -16.96 -19.80
N LEU A 14 -21.78 -17.83 -19.23
CA LEU A 14 -20.78 -17.48 -18.21
C LEU A 14 -19.78 -16.44 -18.71
N VAL A 15 -19.30 -16.60 -19.96
CA VAL A 15 -18.37 -15.66 -20.61
C VAL A 15 -19.00 -14.28 -20.86
N LEU A 16 -20.32 -14.14 -20.93
CA LEU A 16 -21.01 -12.85 -21.07
C LEU A 16 -21.43 -12.22 -19.73
N ILE A 17 -21.84 -13.03 -18.76
CA ILE A 17 -22.28 -12.53 -17.44
C ILE A 17 -21.10 -11.96 -16.64
N VAL A 18 -19.94 -12.61 -16.66
CA VAL A 18 -18.77 -12.16 -15.89
C VAL A 18 -18.29 -10.76 -16.29
N PRO A 19 -18.07 -10.43 -17.58
CA PRO A 19 -17.72 -9.07 -18.01
C PRO A 19 -18.77 -8.01 -17.65
N LEU A 20 -20.07 -8.32 -17.72
CA LEU A 20 -21.14 -7.37 -17.38
C LEU A 20 -21.17 -7.03 -15.88
N VAL A 21 -20.93 -8.01 -15.01
CA VAL A 21 -20.78 -7.77 -13.57
C VAL A 21 -19.51 -6.97 -13.26
N LEU A 22 -18.41 -7.24 -13.96
CA LEU A 22 -17.13 -6.53 -13.78
C LEU A 22 -17.16 -5.09 -14.30
N LEU A 23 -17.84 -4.82 -15.42
CA LEU A 23 -17.96 -3.48 -16.01
C LEU A 23 -18.67 -2.48 -15.09
N ASN A 24 -19.65 -2.96 -14.31
CA ASN A 24 -20.34 -2.14 -13.30
C ASN A 24 -19.53 -1.99 -11.98
N TRP A 25 -18.44 -2.74 -11.78
CA TRP A 25 -17.56 -2.64 -10.62
C TRP A 25 -16.31 -1.78 -10.88
N ARG A 26 -16.53 -0.57 -11.42
CA ARG A 26 -15.50 0.49 -11.40
C ARG A 26 -15.32 1.03 -9.99
N ILE A 27 -14.55 0.31 -9.18
CA ILE A 27 -13.83 0.91 -8.06
C ILE A 27 -12.78 1.85 -8.68
N SER A 28 -13.11 3.14 -8.79
CA SER A 28 -12.09 4.17 -8.94
C SER A 28 -11.11 4.06 -7.77
N PRO A 29 -9.79 4.22 -7.99
CA PRO A 29 -8.87 4.32 -6.86
C PRO A 29 -9.30 5.47 -5.95
N PRO A 30 -9.06 5.38 -4.63
CA PRO A 30 -9.39 6.47 -3.72
C PRO A 30 -8.61 7.72 -4.15
N THR A 31 -9.34 8.80 -4.45
CA THR A 31 -8.75 10.06 -4.90
C THR A 31 -8.62 11.01 -3.72
N ILE A 32 -7.38 11.28 -3.30
CA ILE A 32 -7.09 12.37 -2.37
C ILE A 32 -7.70 13.67 -2.94
N PRO A 33 -8.51 14.43 -2.18
CA PRO A 33 -9.01 15.71 -2.65
C PRO A 33 -7.85 16.67 -2.90
N ALA A 34 -7.68 17.14 -4.14
CA ALA A 34 -6.65 18.11 -4.48
C ALA A 34 -7.07 19.53 -4.03
N PHE A 35 -6.21 20.21 -3.28
CA PHE A 35 -6.37 21.61 -2.87
C PHE A 35 -5.06 22.21 -2.34
N GLU A 36 -5.10 23.51 -2.03
CA GLU A 36 -4.03 24.23 -1.34
C GLU A 36 -4.41 24.54 0.12
N VAL A 37 -3.44 24.41 1.02
CA VAL A 37 -3.42 25.06 2.34
C VAL A 37 -2.35 26.15 2.35
N ARG A 38 -2.27 26.92 3.44
CA ARG A 38 -1.11 27.73 3.77
C ARG A 38 -0.49 27.29 5.07
N ASP A 39 0.83 27.33 5.15
CA ASP A 39 1.57 27.12 6.39
C ASP A 39 1.55 28.37 7.30
N MET A 40 2.32 28.31 8.39
CA MET A 40 2.48 29.40 9.34
C MET A 40 3.27 30.59 8.77
N GLN A 41 4.09 30.36 7.74
CA GLN A 41 4.86 31.35 6.98
C GLN A 41 4.05 31.98 5.84
N ASN A 42 2.84 31.45 5.59
CA ASN A 42 1.92 31.82 4.53
C ASN A 42 2.41 31.44 3.11
N GLU A 43 3.28 30.44 2.98
CA GLU A 43 3.55 29.75 1.71
C GLU A 43 2.36 28.83 1.36
N SER A 44 2.24 28.39 0.09
CA SER A 44 1.10 27.56 -0.36
C SER A 44 1.53 26.10 -0.55
N LEU A 45 0.93 25.18 0.21
CA LEU A 45 1.23 23.75 0.16
C LEU A 45 0.09 22.97 -0.52
N SER A 46 0.45 21.99 -1.35
CA SER A 46 -0.50 21.12 -2.06
C SER A 46 -0.82 19.87 -1.24
N SER A 47 -2.10 19.54 -1.10
CA SER A 47 -2.58 18.31 -0.44
C SER A 47 -2.24 17.00 -1.17
N LEU A 48 -1.54 17.08 -2.31
CA LEU A 48 -1.02 15.93 -3.05
C LEU A 48 0.48 15.67 -2.76
N SER A 49 1.13 16.53 -1.98
CA SER A 49 2.55 16.41 -1.61
C SER A 49 2.77 16.52 -0.10
N HIS A 50 2.08 17.46 0.55
CA HIS A 50 2.01 17.59 2.01
C HIS A 50 0.86 16.73 2.55
N GLU A 51 1.06 16.04 3.68
CA GLU A 51 0.15 15.03 4.25
C GLU A 51 -0.34 13.98 3.22
N SER A 52 0.57 13.50 2.36
CA SER A 52 0.22 12.67 1.21
C SER A 52 0.00 11.18 1.51
N GLN A 53 0.59 10.63 2.58
CA GLN A 53 0.34 9.23 2.99
C GLN A 53 -0.93 9.16 3.85
N GLU A 54 -1.09 10.17 4.70
CA GLU A 54 -2.20 10.46 5.59
C GLU A 54 -3.46 10.67 4.74
N GLY A 55 -3.37 11.56 3.74
CA GLY A 55 -4.42 11.78 2.74
C GLY A 55 -4.77 10.53 1.94
N TYR A 56 -3.80 9.69 1.59
CA TYR A 56 -4.06 8.40 0.94
C TYR A 56 -4.88 7.48 1.85
N GLN A 57 -4.48 7.30 3.12
CA GLN A 57 -5.20 6.45 4.06
C GLN A 57 -6.59 6.98 4.41
N LEU A 58 -6.73 8.28 4.65
CA LEU A 58 -8.03 8.91 4.85
C LEU A 58 -8.96 8.66 3.65
N SER A 59 -8.43 8.80 2.42
CA SER A 59 -9.20 8.58 1.18
C SER A 59 -9.56 7.12 0.92
N SER A 60 -8.80 6.15 1.41
CA SER A 60 -9.12 4.71 1.33
C SER A 60 -10.14 4.28 2.40
N CYS A 61 -10.19 4.99 3.53
CA CYS A 61 -10.86 4.55 4.74
C CYS A 61 -12.18 5.24 5.08
N ILE A 62 -12.37 6.52 4.73
CA ILE A 62 -13.56 7.32 5.09
C ILE A 62 -14.70 7.10 4.10
N ARG A 63 -15.92 6.88 4.62
CA ARG A 63 -17.14 6.76 3.81
C ARG A 63 -17.97 8.03 3.91
N ARG A 64 -18.77 8.32 2.87
CA ARG A 64 -19.68 9.47 2.90
C ARG A 64 -20.74 9.34 3.99
N GLY A 65 -21.04 10.46 4.65
CA GLY A 65 -21.99 10.55 5.75
C GLY A 65 -21.41 10.23 7.14
N GLU A 66 -20.22 9.66 7.24
CA GLU A 66 -19.64 9.26 8.52
C GLU A 66 -19.24 10.46 9.39
N ARG A 67 -19.33 10.30 10.72
CA ARG A 67 -18.65 11.18 11.67
C ARG A 67 -17.19 10.77 11.78
N VAL A 68 -16.29 11.73 11.66
CA VAL A 68 -14.84 11.52 11.73
C VAL A 68 -14.27 12.55 12.68
N TRP A 69 -13.43 12.10 13.60
CA TRP A 69 -12.69 13.00 14.49
C TRP A 69 -11.21 13.00 14.10
N ASN A 70 -10.58 14.17 14.14
CA ASN A 70 -9.13 14.32 14.11
C ASN A 70 -8.63 14.84 15.47
N LEU A 71 -7.54 14.26 15.97
CA LEU A 71 -6.82 14.69 17.16
C LEU A 71 -5.43 15.18 16.74
N GLY A 72 -5.13 16.44 17.02
CA GLY A 72 -4.16 17.22 16.26
C GLY A 72 -4.79 17.71 14.95
N VAL A 73 -4.58 18.98 14.63
CA VAL A 73 -5.15 19.65 13.45
C VAL A 73 -4.06 20.37 12.67
N ASP A 74 -3.06 20.90 13.38
CA ASP A 74 -2.01 21.78 12.85
C ASP A 74 -2.60 22.86 11.93
N ILE A 75 -2.15 22.99 10.67
CA ILE A 75 -2.69 23.93 9.69
C ILE A 75 -3.97 23.43 8.98
N GLY A 76 -4.45 22.24 9.33
CA GLY A 76 -5.79 21.74 9.01
C GLY A 76 -5.93 20.90 7.75
N THR A 77 -4.84 20.46 7.09
CA THR A 77 -4.91 19.72 5.81
C THR A 77 -5.73 18.43 5.95
N SER A 78 -5.40 17.54 6.89
CA SER A 78 -6.18 16.33 7.15
C SER A 78 -7.63 16.60 7.52
N CYS A 79 -7.93 17.68 8.26
CA CYS A 79 -9.31 18.10 8.52
C CYS A 79 -10.08 18.50 7.25
N ILE A 80 -9.41 19.14 6.28
CA ILE A 80 -9.99 19.47 4.98
C ILE A 80 -10.19 18.19 4.13
N ILE A 81 -9.25 17.24 4.18
CA ILE A 81 -9.36 15.92 3.52
C ILE A 81 -10.58 15.17 4.08
N ILE A 82 -10.67 15.03 5.40
CA ILE A 82 -11.76 14.38 6.13
C ILE A 82 -13.13 14.97 5.75
N ALA A 83 -13.27 16.30 5.78
CA ALA A 83 -14.53 16.96 5.47
C ALA A 83 -14.95 16.78 3.99
N LYS A 84 -14.00 16.83 3.05
CA LYS A 84 -14.26 16.60 1.62
C LYS A 84 -14.61 15.14 1.28
N LEU A 85 -14.01 14.18 1.99
CA LEU A 85 -14.28 12.74 1.80
C LEU A 85 -15.61 12.30 2.42
N SER A 86 -15.84 12.69 3.68
CA SER A 86 -17.10 12.40 4.38
C SER A 86 -18.29 13.10 3.72
N GLY A 87 -18.10 14.29 3.14
CA GLY A 87 -19.19 15.12 2.63
C GLY A 87 -20.21 15.50 3.72
N ASN A 88 -19.82 15.35 4.99
CA ASN A 88 -20.64 15.60 6.17
C ASN A 88 -19.86 16.52 7.12
N SER A 89 -19.91 17.81 6.84
CA SER A 89 -19.17 18.84 7.57
C SER A 89 -19.47 18.81 9.07
N THR A 90 -20.75 18.79 9.45
CA THR A 90 -21.22 18.68 10.84
C THR A 90 -20.87 17.34 11.52
N GLY A 91 -20.38 16.36 10.75
CA GLY A 91 -19.80 15.12 11.27
C GLY A 91 -18.30 15.18 11.55
N THR A 92 -17.62 16.24 11.15
CA THR A 92 -16.17 16.41 11.29
C THR A 92 -15.83 17.23 12.52
N VAL A 93 -15.10 16.64 13.47
CA VAL A 93 -14.57 17.32 14.66
C VAL A 93 -13.05 17.30 14.59
N CYS A 94 -12.42 18.42 14.89
CA CYS A 94 -10.98 18.61 14.77
C CYS A 94 -10.46 19.24 16.08
N VAL A 95 -9.61 18.55 16.83
CA VAL A 95 -9.24 18.93 18.21
C VAL A 95 -7.76 19.29 18.29
N GLU A 96 -7.46 20.53 18.69
CA GLU A 96 -6.10 21.10 18.67
C GLU A 96 -5.78 21.82 19.99
N PRO A 97 -4.77 21.39 20.78
CA PRO A 97 -4.31 22.13 21.95
C PRO A 97 -3.47 23.37 21.61
N ASN A 98 -2.82 23.44 20.44
CA ASN A 98 -1.93 24.54 20.08
C ASN A 98 -2.71 25.78 19.59
N MET A 99 -2.86 26.75 20.49
CA MET A 99 -3.54 28.02 20.23
C MET A 99 -2.91 28.85 19.10
N LEU A 100 -1.66 28.61 18.72
CA LEU A 100 -0.93 29.39 17.72
C LEU A 100 -1.27 28.98 16.28
N VAL A 101 -1.51 27.69 16.02
CA VAL A 101 -1.84 27.17 14.67
C VAL A 101 -3.35 27.25 14.37
N LEU A 102 -4.20 27.25 15.39
CA LEU A 102 -5.66 27.33 15.26
C LEU A 102 -6.20 28.48 14.38
N PRO A 103 -5.65 29.70 14.37
CA PRO A 103 -6.01 30.74 13.41
C PRO A 103 -5.74 30.33 11.95
N LYS A 104 -4.60 29.67 11.68
CA LYS A 104 -4.21 29.20 10.35
C LYS A 104 -5.07 28.03 9.88
N ALA A 105 -5.36 27.07 10.77
CA ALA A 105 -6.33 26.00 10.52
C ALA A 105 -7.69 26.56 10.08
N ARG A 106 -8.21 27.55 10.81
CA ARG A 106 -9.49 28.20 10.51
C ARG A 106 -9.46 28.98 9.19
N GLU A 107 -8.35 29.66 8.86
CA GLU A 107 -8.13 30.28 7.54
C GLU A 107 -8.18 29.24 6.42
N ASN A 108 -7.45 28.12 6.56
CA ASN A 108 -7.36 27.08 5.54
C ASN A 108 -8.68 26.33 5.33
N LEU A 109 -9.42 26.02 6.41
CA LEU A 109 -10.77 25.45 6.35
C LEU A 109 -11.74 26.37 5.62
N ALA A 110 -11.71 27.68 5.91
CA ALA A 110 -12.53 28.68 5.25
C ALA A 110 -12.16 28.84 3.76
N ARG A 111 -10.86 28.95 3.44
CA ARG A 111 -10.32 29.00 2.06
C ARG A 111 -10.75 27.78 1.23
N ASN A 112 -10.94 26.64 1.88
CA ASN A 112 -11.34 25.38 1.25
C ASN A 112 -12.84 25.09 1.22
N ALA A 113 -13.67 26.00 1.75
CA ALA A 113 -15.14 25.93 1.72
C ALA A 113 -15.74 24.61 2.26
N VAL A 114 -15.09 23.96 3.24
CA VAL A 114 -15.52 22.64 3.76
C VAL A 114 -16.70 22.68 4.73
N GLY A 115 -17.32 23.86 4.94
CA GLY A 115 -18.52 24.01 5.75
C GLY A 115 -18.27 23.98 7.26
N ASP A 116 -19.28 23.57 8.01
CA ASP A 116 -19.32 23.55 9.48
C ASP A 116 -18.48 22.42 10.09
N VAL A 117 -17.15 22.51 9.92
CA VAL A 117 -16.17 21.65 10.60
C VAL A 117 -15.96 22.17 12.03
N HIS A 118 -16.20 21.32 13.02
CA HIS A 118 -16.14 21.71 14.43
C HIS A 118 -14.71 21.70 14.98
N VAL A 119 -14.03 22.85 14.95
CA VAL A 119 -12.66 23.02 15.48
C VAL A 119 -12.68 23.30 16.99
N VAL A 120 -12.33 22.29 17.78
CA VAL A 120 -12.25 22.33 19.26
C VAL A 120 -10.86 22.80 19.70
N SER A 121 -10.83 23.72 20.66
CA SER A 121 -9.66 24.46 21.11
C SER A 121 -9.19 23.92 22.47
N GLY A 122 -8.26 22.97 22.49
CA GLY A 122 -7.74 22.38 23.73
C GLY A 122 -7.30 20.92 23.62
N LEU A 123 -6.79 20.40 24.74
CA LEU A 123 -6.18 19.09 24.88
C LEU A 123 -7.21 17.97 25.10
N VAL A 124 -7.00 16.78 24.53
CA VAL A 124 -7.72 15.57 24.94
C VAL A 124 -6.96 14.87 26.05
N ALA A 125 -7.51 14.89 27.26
CA ALA A 125 -6.96 14.25 28.45
C ALA A 125 -8.06 13.93 29.47
N ASP A 126 -7.80 13.02 30.41
CA ASP A 126 -8.63 12.89 31.63
C ASP A 126 -8.32 13.98 32.68
N ALA A 127 -9.11 14.02 33.77
CA ALA A 127 -8.99 15.03 34.82
C ALA A 127 -7.66 14.99 35.60
N ALA A 128 -7.03 13.82 35.69
CA ALA A 128 -5.78 13.60 36.42
C ALA A 128 -4.54 13.93 35.58
N HIS A 129 -4.64 13.81 34.25
CA HIS A 129 -3.59 14.17 33.30
C HIS A 129 -3.71 15.62 32.79
N CYS A 130 -4.89 16.24 32.85
CA CYS A 130 -5.07 17.65 32.50
C CYS A 130 -4.13 18.56 33.33
N PRO A 131 -3.47 19.58 32.74
CA PRO A 131 -2.59 20.47 33.49
C PRO A 131 -3.28 21.21 34.63
N GLU A 132 -2.52 21.54 35.67
CA GLU A 132 -3.06 22.32 36.80
C GLU A 132 -3.48 23.73 36.34
N SER A 133 -4.54 24.28 36.95
CA SER A 133 -5.21 25.54 36.58
C SER A 133 -5.90 25.59 35.21
N VAL A 134 -5.88 24.52 34.41
CA VAL A 134 -6.59 24.45 33.13
C VAL A 134 -8.03 23.94 33.33
N PRO A 135 -9.06 24.61 32.77
CA PRO A 135 -10.44 24.12 32.79
C PRO A 135 -10.59 22.73 32.16
N PHE A 136 -11.18 21.80 32.90
CA PHE A 136 -11.51 20.46 32.43
C PHE A 136 -13.01 20.33 32.12
N TYR A 137 -13.33 19.72 30.99
CA TYR A 137 -14.68 19.45 30.53
C TYR A 137 -14.89 17.93 30.39
N GLY A 138 -15.55 17.36 31.39
CA GLY A 138 -15.82 15.92 31.50
C GLY A 138 -16.98 15.59 32.43
N VAL A 139 -17.18 14.30 32.67
CA VAL A 139 -18.14 13.80 33.67
C VAL A 139 -17.34 13.43 34.92
N ASP A 140 -17.42 14.26 35.96
CA ASP A 140 -16.58 14.15 37.16
C ASP A 140 -16.98 13.02 38.13
N GLU A 141 -18.18 12.46 38.02
CA GLU A 141 -18.80 11.76 39.15
C GLU A 141 -18.40 10.28 39.35
N GLU A 142 -17.91 9.58 38.32
CA GLU A 142 -17.52 8.15 38.43
C GLU A 142 -16.00 7.87 38.36
N LEU A 143 -15.18 8.78 37.81
CA LEU A 143 -13.75 8.52 37.56
C LEU A 143 -12.79 9.07 38.62
N ASN A 144 -13.20 10.07 39.41
CA ASN A 144 -12.36 10.71 40.44
C ASN A 144 -12.03 9.81 41.66
N ALA A 145 -12.50 8.55 41.68
CA ALA A 145 -12.27 7.61 42.79
C ALA A 145 -11.01 6.71 42.62
N GLU A 146 -10.55 6.46 41.39
CA GLU A 146 -9.48 5.49 41.11
C GLU A 146 -8.29 6.03 40.30
N THR A 147 -8.32 7.30 39.85
CA THR A 147 -7.14 7.93 39.25
C THR A 147 -6.05 8.11 40.29
N GLY A 148 -5.06 7.21 40.28
CA GLY A 148 -3.87 7.30 41.14
C GLY A 148 -3.00 8.51 40.83
N THR A 149 -1.80 8.57 41.42
CA THR A 149 -0.86 9.70 41.31
C THR A 149 -0.17 9.78 39.94
N ALA A 150 -0.96 9.94 38.87
CA ALA A 150 -0.48 10.28 37.54
C ALA A 150 0.18 11.66 37.55
N ALA A 151 1.21 11.84 36.74
CA ALA A 151 1.77 13.16 36.51
C ALA A 151 0.81 13.95 35.61
N ARG A 152 0.29 15.08 36.10
CA ARG A 152 -0.37 16.08 35.26
C ARG A 152 0.59 16.50 34.14
N LEU A 153 0.06 16.68 32.94
CA LEU A 153 0.79 17.24 31.81
C LEU A 153 1.17 18.71 32.13
N PRO A 154 2.27 19.23 31.55
CA PRO A 154 2.62 20.63 31.73
C PRO A 154 1.59 21.53 31.03
N ARG A 155 1.34 22.71 31.62
CA ARG A 155 0.43 23.70 31.02
C ARG A 155 1.04 24.35 29.77
N GLU A 156 2.36 24.56 29.79
CA GLU A 156 3.14 24.95 28.62
C GLU A 156 3.59 23.69 27.89
N MET A 157 3.24 23.56 26.62
CA MET A 157 3.69 22.51 25.72
C MET A 157 4.54 23.12 24.60
N SER A 158 5.32 22.30 23.90
CA SER A 158 6.21 22.76 22.83
C SER A 158 6.14 21.83 21.61
N TYR A 159 5.93 22.41 20.43
CA TYR A 159 5.93 21.71 19.15
C TYR A 159 6.70 22.53 18.10
N GLU A 160 7.56 21.88 17.30
CA GLU A 160 8.51 22.53 16.37
C GLU A 160 9.32 23.72 16.94
N GLY A 161 9.54 23.75 18.26
CA GLY A 161 10.19 24.88 18.95
C GLY A 161 9.28 26.08 19.24
N MET A 162 8.01 26.04 18.82
CA MET A 162 6.95 26.95 19.31
C MET A 162 6.45 26.44 20.67
N SER A 163 6.45 27.31 21.69
CA SER A 163 5.82 27.03 22.99
C SER A 163 4.43 27.63 23.06
N TYR A 164 3.46 26.91 23.63
CA TYR A 164 2.07 27.34 23.79
C TYR A 164 1.45 26.88 25.10
N SER A 165 0.57 27.71 25.66
CA SER A 165 -0.25 27.37 26.82
C SER A 165 -1.49 26.56 26.40
N VAL A 166 -1.78 25.45 27.09
CA VAL A 166 -3.06 24.76 26.96
C VAL A 166 -4.16 25.56 27.68
N GLU A 167 -5.20 25.97 26.95
CA GLU A 167 -6.32 26.76 27.50
C GLU A 167 -7.49 25.93 28.05
N SER A 168 -7.64 24.67 27.65
CA SER A 168 -8.76 23.79 28.06
C SER A 168 -8.42 22.32 27.85
N CYS A 169 -9.05 21.44 28.64
CA CYS A 169 -8.99 19.98 28.52
C CYS A 169 -10.39 19.38 28.27
N TYR A 170 -10.49 18.39 27.40
CA TYR A 170 -11.73 17.69 27.08
C TYR A 170 -11.56 16.18 27.23
N SER A 171 -12.50 15.54 27.91
CA SER A 171 -12.59 14.08 27.91
C SER A 171 -13.27 13.56 26.63
N LEU A 172 -12.81 12.42 26.09
CA LEU A 172 -13.47 11.79 24.92
C LEU A 172 -14.98 11.51 25.13
N PRO A 173 -15.46 11.11 26.33
CA PRO A 173 -16.90 11.04 26.64
C PRO A 173 -17.65 12.37 26.49
N TYR A 174 -17.06 13.50 26.90
CA TYR A 174 -17.68 14.83 26.75
C TYR A 174 -17.75 15.26 25.28
N LEU A 175 -16.68 15.07 24.51
CA LEU A 175 -16.72 15.33 23.07
C LEU A 175 -17.80 14.48 22.38
N ALA A 176 -18.02 13.23 22.85
CA ALA A 176 -19.04 12.35 22.28
C ALA A 176 -20.47 12.67 22.74
N SER A 177 -20.67 13.28 23.91
CA SER A 177 -21.99 13.81 24.28
C SER A 177 -22.31 15.10 23.52
N ARG A 178 -21.29 15.89 23.15
CA ARG A 178 -21.46 17.13 22.39
C ARG A 178 -21.62 16.94 20.88
N PHE A 179 -20.85 16.05 20.27
CA PHE A 179 -20.77 15.86 18.80
C PHE A 179 -21.17 14.45 18.32
N GLY A 180 -21.44 13.52 19.25
CA GLY A 180 -21.71 12.11 18.95
C GLY A 180 -20.43 11.28 18.76
N THR A 181 -20.45 10.00 19.14
CA THR A 181 -19.31 9.07 18.93
C THR A 181 -18.90 9.04 17.44
N PRO A 182 -17.62 9.14 17.08
CA PRO A 182 -17.16 9.04 15.69
C PRO A 182 -17.24 7.60 15.16
N ALA A 183 -17.28 7.46 13.84
CA ALA A 183 -17.07 6.20 13.14
C ALA A 183 -15.60 5.91 12.88
N VAL A 184 -14.84 6.97 12.55
CA VAL A 184 -13.39 6.95 12.32
C VAL A 184 -12.73 7.95 13.25
N LEU A 185 -11.69 7.52 13.96
CA LEU A 185 -10.77 8.41 14.67
C LEU A 185 -9.47 8.47 13.87
N PHE A 186 -9.10 9.65 13.36
CA PHE A 186 -7.74 9.97 12.94
C PHE A 186 -7.02 10.66 14.11
N ALA A 187 -5.71 10.45 14.22
CA ALA A 187 -4.86 11.10 15.20
C ALA A 187 -3.43 11.24 14.66
N ASP A 188 -3.07 12.47 14.36
CA ASP A 188 -1.71 12.94 14.08
C ASP A 188 -1.38 13.85 15.27
N CYS A 189 -0.64 13.32 16.25
CA CYS A 189 -0.51 13.97 17.56
C CYS A 189 0.78 13.63 18.31
N GLU A 190 1.92 13.49 17.61
CA GLU A 190 3.24 13.41 18.26
C GLU A 190 3.34 12.29 19.32
N GLY A 191 2.77 11.13 19.01
CA GLY A 191 2.76 9.98 19.94
C GLY A 191 1.76 10.09 21.11
N CYS A 192 0.79 11.01 21.10
CA CYS A 192 -0.18 11.16 22.19
C CYS A 192 -1.16 9.98 22.31
N LEU A 193 -1.46 9.28 21.22
CA LEU A 193 -2.59 8.34 21.14
C LEU A 193 -2.49 7.13 22.10
N PRO A 194 -1.31 6.47 22.30
CA PRO A 194 -1.13 5.45 23.34
C PRO A 194 -1.40 5.93 24.77
N ASN A 195 -1.37 7.23 25.04
CA ASN A 195 -1.74 7.80 26.34
C ASN A 195 -3.27 7.98 26.41
N ILE A 196 -3.86 8.61 25.40
CA ILE A 196 -5.32 8.80 25.29
C ILE A 196 -6.07 7.45 25.36
N PHE A 197 -5.55 6.40 24.73
CA PHE A 197 -6.14 5.06 24.82
C PHE A 197 -6.17 4.52 26.26
N ARG A 198 -5.07 4.69 27.01
CA ARG A 198 -4.97 4.23 28.41
C ARG A 198 -5.89 5.00 29.36
N GLN A 199 -6.16 6.28 29.07
CA GLN A 199 -7.08 7.13 29.83
C GLN A 199 -8.56 6.81 29.52
N PHE A 200 -8.88 6.39 28.30
CA PHE A 200 -10.27 6.19 27.85
C PHE A 200 -10.57 4.79 27.25
N PRO A 201 -10.17 3.66 27.85
CA PRO A 201 -10.32 2.33 27.25
C PRO A 201 -11.78 1.93 26.97
N SER A 202 -12.74 2.49 27.72
CA SER A 202 -14.18 2.31 27.48
C SER A 202 -14.68 3.02 26.21
N PHE A 203 -14.07 4.13 25.82
CA PHE A 203 -14.38 4.83 24.56
C PHE A 203 -13.97 4.00 23.35
N PHE A 204 -12.75 3.47 23.37
CA PHE A 204 -12.24 2.62 22.27
C PHE A 204 -12.99 1.29 22.16
N ARG A 205 -13.66 0.83 23.22
CA ARG A 205 -14.56 -0.35 23.21
C ARG A 205 -15.97 -0.08 22.67
N ARG A 206 -16.33 1.17 22.31
CA ARG A 206 -17.59 1.49 21.63
C ARG A 206 -17.68 0.80 20.26
N ARG A 207 -18.90 0.46 19.83
CA ARG A 207 -19.14 -0.25 18.55
C ARG A 207 -19.19 0.71 17.37
N GLU A 208 -19.57 1.96 17.63
CA GLU A 208 -19.68 3.03 16.65
C GLU A 208 -18.31 3.38 16.08
N LEU A 209 -17.27 3.41 16.91
CA LEU A 209 -15.87 3.57 16.49
C LEU A 209 -15.40 2.30 15.76
N ARG A 210 -15.72 2.20 14.47
CA ARG A 210 -15.35 1.07 13.61
C ARG A 210 -13.87 1.07 13.24
N MET A 211 -13.20 2.22 13.27
CA MET A 211 -11.86 2.39 12.69
C MET A 211 -11.03 3.47 13.38
N ILE A 212 -9.72 3.23 13.44
CA ILE A 212 -8.72 4.14 13.98
C ILE A 212 -7.57 4.22 12.97
N ILE A 213 -7.10 5.41 12.68
CA ILE A 213 -5.98 5.73 11.78
C ILE A 213 -5.05 6.65 12.57
N TYR A 214 -3.73 6.48 12.50
CA TYR A 214 -2.79 7.35 13.22
C TYR A 214 -1.39 7.34 12.63
N GLU A 215 -0.63 8.39 12.92
CA GLU A 215 0.81 8.48 12.71
C GLU A 215 1.57 7.88 13.92
N MET A 216 2.71 7.22 13.68
CA MET A 216 3.36 6.29 14.62
C MET A 216 4.60 6.88 15.30
N ASP A 217 4.44 8.08 15.88
CA ASP A 217 5.55 8.94 16.28
C ASP A 217 5.93 8.79 17.75
N GLY A 218 7.21 8.99 18.05
CA GLY A 218 7.74 8.79 19.41
C GLY A 218 7.97 7.32 19.77
N ASP A 219 7.53 6.88 20.95
CA ASP A 219 7.97 5.62 21.54
C ASP A 219 7.27 4.37 20.95
N HIS A 220 7.98 3.65 20.09
CA HIS A 220 7.55 2.34 19.57
C HIS A 220 7.18 1.32 20.67
N LEU A 221 7.74 1.40 21.89
CA LEU A 221 7.36 0.50 23.00
C LEU A 221 5.98 0.84 23.59
N ALA A 222 5.57 2.12 23.56
CA ALA A 222 4.22 2.54 23.88
C ALA A 222 3.23 2.10 22.78
N TYR A 223 3.61 2.25 21.51
CA TYR A 223 2.79 1.76 20.38
C TYR A 223 2.59 0.24 20.39
N ASN A 224 3.61 -0.56 20.71
CA ASN A 224 3.44 -2.02 20.82
C ASN A 224 2.36 -2.42 21.84
N LYS A 225 2.33 -1.80 23.03
CA LYS A 225 1.28 -2.04 24.05
C LYS A 225 -0.09 -1.54 23.61
N PHE A 226 -0.12 -0.43 22.87
CA PHE A 226 -1.34 0.09 22.26
C PHE A 226 -1.87 -0.87 21.17
N HIS A 227 -1.02 -1.46 20.33
CA HIS A 227 -1.38 -2.49 19.35
C HIS A 227 -1.97 -3.73 20.02
N GLU A 228 -1.36 -4.22 21.11
CA GLU A 228 -1.90 -5.32 21.94
C GLU A 228 -3.31 -4.98 22.45
N ALA A 229 -3.48 -3.79 23.03
CA ALA A 229 -4.76 -3.35 23.58
C ALA A 229 -5.83 -3.03 22.51
N LEU A 230 -5.44 -2.68 21.28
CA LEU A 230 -6.33 -2.59 20.12
C LEU A 230 -6.85 -3.97 19.69
N VAL A 231 -6.00 -5.01 19.71
CA VAL A 231 -6.42 -6.40 19.48
C VAL A 231 -7.38 -6.86 20.58
N GLU A 232 -7.09 -6.59 21.86
CA GLU A 232 -8.02 -6.88 22.97
C GLU A 232 -9.35 -6.13 22.84
N ALA A 233 -9.32 -4.87 22.40
CA ALA A 233 -10.52 -4.10 22.12
C ALA A 233 -11.32 -4.64 20.92
N GLY A 234 -10.75 -5.53 20.10
CA GLY A 234 -11.39 -6.17 18.95
C GLY A 234 -11.20 -5.45 17.61
N PHE A 235 -10.13 -4.66 17.47
CA PHE A 235 -9.66 -4.16 16.17
C PHE A 235 -8.71 -5.15 15.51
N LYS A 236 -8.52 -4.98 14.20
CA LYS A 236 -7.56 -5.70 13.38
C LYS A 236 -6.71 -4.69 12.62
N LEU A 237 -5.40 -4.88 12.65
CA LEU A 237 -4.45 -4.16 11.82
C LEU A 237 -4.75 -4.46 10.34
N LEU A 238 -4.97 -3.42 9.54
CA LEU A 238 -5.19 -3.49 8.09
C LEU A 238 -3.95 -3.07 7.31
N GLU A 239 -3.31 -1.99 7.75
CA GLU A 239 -2.06 -1.48 7.18
C GLU A 239 -1.13 -1.01 8.29
N PHE A 240 0.17 -1.26 8.10
CA PHE A 240 1.24 -1.01 9.06
C PHE A 240 2.40 -0.31 8.34
N GLY A 241 2.79 0.85 8.85
CA GLY A 241 3.78 1.73 8.24
C GLY A 241 3.98 2.96 9.11
N PHE A 242 4.23 4.11 8.47
CA PHE A 242 4.26 5.41 9.13
C PHE A 242 2.86 5.77 9.65
N VAL A 243 1.90 5.85 8.73
CA VAL A 243 0.47 5.84 9.06
C VAL A 243 0.00 4.38 9.23
N CYS A 244 -0.60 4.07 10.37
CA CYS A 244 -1.19 2.76 10.66
C CYS A 244 -2.72 2.80 10.62
N VAL A 245 -3.35 1.72 10.14
CA VAL A 245 -4.82 1.62 9.98
C VAL A 245 -5.35 0.38 10.71
N TRP A 246 -6.33 0.59 11.59
CA TRP A 246 -6.98 -0.44 12.40
C TRP A 246 -8.50 -0.42 12.25
N SER A 247 -9.13 -1.59 12.16
CA SER A 247 -10.58 -1.72 11.94
C SER A 247 -11.23 -2.85 12.72
N ARG A 248 -12.42 -2.59 13.30
CA ARG A 248 -13.32 -3.61 13.87
C ARG A 248 -13.99 -4.42 12.77
N GLU A 249 -14.50 -3.70 11.77
CA GLU A 249 -15.04 -4.31 10.56
C GLU A 249 -13.89 -4.99 9.83
N LEU A 250 -14.15 -6.19 9.29
CA LEU A 250 -13.39 -6.60 8.11
C LEU A 250 -13.76 -5.60 7.01
N MET A 251 -12.85 -4.69 6.68
CA MET A 251 -12.89 -4.04 5.36
C MET A 251 -13.10 -5.14 4.32
N PRO A 252 -14.06 -5.02 3.38
CA PRO A 252 -14.36 -6.07 2.41
C PRO A 252 -13.15 -6.26 1.49
N VAL A 253 -12.29 -7.21 1.88
CA VAL A 253 -10.81 -7.19 1.76
C VAL A 253 -10.34 -6.56 0.45
N LEU A 254 -10.04 -5.25 0.54
CA LEU A 254 -9.98 -4.24 -0.52
C LEU A 254 -10.10 -4.86 -1.91
N ASN A 255 -11.35 -5.20 -2.26
CA ASN A 255 -11.70 -6.36 -3.07
C ASN A 255 -10.55 -6.80 -3.97
N LEU A 256 -9.73 -7.79 -3.59
CA LEU A 256 -8.52 -8.11 -4.38
C LEU A 256 -8.86 -8.43 -5.85
N TRP A 257 -10.13 -8.75 -6.12
CA TRP A 257 -10.74 -8.95 -7.44
C TRP A 257 -10.29 -7.94 -8.52
N PRO A 258 -10.36 -6.58 -8.46
CA PRO A 258 -9.85 -5.76 -9.56
C PRO A 258 -8.31 -5.69 -9.71
N VAL A 259 -7.51 -6.05 -8.70
CA VAL A 259 -6.05 -6.25 -8.89
C VAL A 259 -5.80 -7.61 -9.56
N TYR A 260 -6.46 -8.65 -9.05
CA TYR A 260 -6.52 -10.00 -9.60
C TYR A 260 -7.09 -10.01 -11.03
N HIS A 261 -8.01 -9.11 -11.37
CA HIS A 261 -8.56 -8.94 -12.71
C HIS A 261 -7.72 -8.03 -13.60
N LYS A 262 -6.98 -7.05 -13.08
CA LYS A 262 -6.04 -6.27 -13.91
C LYS A 262 -4.78 -7.08 -14.28
N LEU A 263 -4.37 -8.01 -13.43
CA LEU A 263 -3.21 -8.88 -13.66
C LEU A 263 -3.62 -10.26 -14.19
N LEU A 264 -4.35 -11.05 -13.38
CA LEU A 264 -4.62 -12.44 -13.68
C LEU A 264 -5.70 -12.64 -14.75
N ALA A 265 -6.67 -11.74 -14.94
CA ALA A 265 -7.68 -11.94 -16.00
C ALA A 265 -7.09 -11.77 -17.41
N PRO A 266 -6.23 -10.78 -17.73
CA PRO A 266 -5.43 -10.81 -18.95
C PRO A 266 -4.60 -12.09 -19.08
N SER A 267 -3.88 -12.52 -18.03
CA SER A 267 -3.09 -13.76 -18.09
C SER A 267 -3.94 -15.01 -18.37
N ILE A 268 -5.12 -15.12 -17.74
CA ILE A 268 -6.07 -16.22 -17.95
C ILE A 268 -6.72 -16.13 -19.34
N ILE A 269 -7.08 -14.94 -19.81
CA ILE A 269 -7.66 -14.76 -21.16
C ILE A 269 -6.62 -15.10 -22.23
N THR A 270 -5.37 -14.64 -22.11
CA THR A 270 -4.28 -15.01 -23.02
C THR A 270 -4.03 -16.52 -22.97
N PHE A 271 -3.90 -17.12 -21.78
CA PHE A 271 -3.70 -18.57 -21.63
C PHE A 271 -4.85 -19.40 -22.22
N LEU A 272 -6.11 -18.97 -21.99
CA LEU A 272 -7.28 -19.65 -22.56
C LEU A 272 -7.39 -19.42 -24.07
N LEU A 273 -6.98 -18.28 -24.61
CA LEU A 273 -6.90 -18.05 -26.05
C LEU A 273 -5.79 -18.90 -26.69
N ASP A 274 -4.60 -18.98 -26.10
CA ASP A 274 -3.51 -19.85 -26.57
C ASP A 274 -3.95 -21.31 -26.57
N LEU A 275 -4.59 -21.77 -25.48
CA LEU A 275 -5.15 -23.12 -25.37
C LEU A 275 -6.26 -23.38 -26.41
N LEU A 276 -7.18 -22.42 -26.59
CA LEU A 276 -8.25 -22.51 -27.59
C LEU A 276 -7.68 -22.56 -29.01
N MET A 277 -6.70 -21.73 -29.33
CA MET A 277 -6.04 -21.70 -30.63
C MET A 277 -5.24 -22.99 -30.88
N ALA A 278 -4.53 -23.51 -29.88
CA ALA A 278 -3.80 -24.77 -29.97
C ALA A 278 -4.71 -26.01 -30.10
N CYS A 279 -5.92 -25.98 -29.54
CA CYS A 279 -6.85 -27.11 -29.58
C CYS A 279 -7.92 -27.04 -30.67
N ILE A 280 -8.28 -25.85 -31.18
CA ILE A 280 -9.40 -25.68 -32.13
C ILE A 280 -8.93 -25.34 -33.56
N LEU A 281 -7.80 -24.66 -33.78
CA LEU A 281 -7.32 -24.49 -35.16
C LEU A 281 -6.82 -25.83 -35.72
N PRO A 282 -7.34 -26.30 -36.86
CA PRO A 282 -6.72 -27.41 -37.57
C PRO A 282 -5.29 -27.01 -37.96
N ALA A 283 -4.34 -27.94 -37.86
CA ALA A 283 -2.91 -27.73 -38.16
C ALA A 283 -2.57 -27.35 -39.62
N ARG A 284 -3.58 -26.96 -40.43
CA ARG A 284 -3.48 -26.45 -41.80
C ARG A 284 -3.58 -24.92 -41.91
N LEU A 285 -3.90 -24.20 -40.83
CA LEU A 285 -3.97 -22.72 -40.81
C LEU A 285 -2.69 -22.03 -40.32
N ALA A 286 -1.66 -22.77 -39.91
CA ALA A 286 -0.40 -22.25 -39.36
C ALA A 286 0.55 -21.58 -40.39
N THR A 287 0.01 -21.09 -41.51
CA THR A 287 0.76 -20.51 -42.64
C THR A 287 0.36 -19.08 -43.00
N VAL A 288 -0.60 -18.46 -42.30
CA VAL A 288 -1.05 -17.08 -42.54
C VAL A 288 -0.51 -16.14 -41.45
N PRO A 289 0.41 -15.20 -41.78
CA PRO A 289 1.00 -14.29 -40.79
C PRO A 289 0.11 -13.07 -40.55
N PHE A 290 -0.90 -13.18 -39.68
CA PHE A 290 -1.86 -12.10 -39.40
C PHE A 290 -2.00 -11.71 -37.92
N TRP A 291 -0.87 -11.59 -37.19
CA TRP A 291 -0.85 -10.95 -35.87
C TRP A 291 0.39 -10.05 -35.70
N ARG A 292 0.23 -8.76 -36.05
CA ARG A 292 1.01 -7.63 -35.54
C ARG A 292 0.04 -6.53 -35.14
N PHE A 293 0.40 -5.77 -34.11
CA PHE A 293 -0.40 -4.74 -33.42
C PHE A 293 -1.65 -5.23 -32.65
N LEU A 294 -1.52 -5.26 -31.31
CA LEU A 294 -2.44 -4.49 -30.47
C LEU A 294 -1.82 -4.14 -29.10
N SER A 295 -0.93 -3.15 -29.10
CA SER A 295 -0.53 -2.41 -27.89
C SER A 295 -0.29 -0.95 -28.26
N ILE A 296 -1.32 -0.12 -28.13
CA ILE A 296 -1.23 1.32 -28.37
C ILE A 296 -0.94 2.02 -27.04
N SER A 297 0.18 2.73 -26.98
CA SER A 297 0.43 3.82 -26.04
C SER A 297 1.34 4.82 -26.74
N HIS A 298 0.83 6.00 -27.07
CA HIS A 298 1.61 7.06 -27.72
C HIS A 298 2.58 7.75 -26.73
N CYS A 299 3.65 8.30 -27.28
CA CYS A 299 4.46 9.32 -26.61
C CYS A 299 3.65 10.61 -26.44
N ILE A 300 4.03 11.41 -25.44
CA ILE A 300 3.97 12.88 -25.51
C ILE A 300 5.41 13.35 -25.26
N ASP A 301 5.87 14.33 -26.03
CA ASP A 301 7.29 14.67 -26.15
C ASP A 301 7.88 15.37 -24.90
N GLY A 302 9.11 15.00 -24.56
CA GLY A 302 9.97 15.77 -23.67
C GLY A 302 10.75 16.82 -24.47
N ALA A 303 10.27 18.07 -24.52
CA ALA A 303 10.87 19.11 -25.35
C ALA A 303 10.76 20.55 -24.80
N PHE A 304 10.89 20.77 -23.49
CA PHE A 304 11.15 22.10 -22.91
C PHE A 304 11.88 22.04 -21.55
N CYS A 305 13.21 22.19 -21.57
CA CYS A 305 14.02 22.76 -20.49
C CYS A 305 15.45 22.97 -21.01
N GLU A 306 15.99 24.19 -20.92
CA GLU A 306 17.33 24.52 -21.44
C GLU A 306 18.46 24.20 -20.45
N PRO A 307 19.70 23.95 -20.93
CA PRO A 307 20.85 23.67 -20.06
C PRO A 307 21.42 24.95 -19.43
N GLY A 308 20.92 25.34 -18.26
CA GLY A 308 21.43 26.54 -17.57
C GLY A 308 20.88 26.79 -16.16
N GLY A 309 21.24 25.96 -15.17
CA GLY A 309 20.83 26.16 -13.78
C GLY A 309 21.78 25.50 -12.76
N VAL A 310 22.75 26.27 -12.24
CA VAL A 310 23.72 25.77 -11.26
C VAL A 310 23.23 26.01 -9.83
N LEU A 311 22.73 24.96 -9.17
CA LEU A 311 22.73 24.90 -7.69
C LEU A 311 22.65 23.46 -7.16
N THR A 312 23.72 22.70 -7.37
CA THR A 312 23.96 21.45 -6.62
C THR A 312 24.25 21.75 -5.15
N ARG A 313 23.51 21.11 -4.24
CA ARG A 313 23.97 20.82 -2.87
C ARG A 313 23.72 19.36 -2.56
N CYS A 314 24.81 18.63 -2.30
CA CYS A 314 24.75 17.21 -1.98
C CYS A 314 24.25 16.99 -0.55
N MET A 315 23.25 16.13 -0.37
CA MET A 315 23.08 15.35 0.86
C MET A 315 23.13 13.87 0.51
N LEU A 316 24.33 13.30 0.51
CA LEU A 316 24.65 11.86 0.67
C LEU A 316 26.19 11.64 0.73
N ALA A 317 26.90 12.58 1.35
CA ALA A 317 28.36 12.59 1.41
C ALA A 317 29.06 11.64 2.44
N PRO A 318 28.36 10.86 3.29
CA PRO A 318 29.02 9.88 4.17
C PRO A 318 28.56 8.42 3.94
N LEU A 319 28.53 7.93 2.70
CA LEU A 319 28.47 6.47 2.40
C LEU A 319 29.63 5.94 1.54
N CYS A 320 30.58 6.80 1.15
CA CYS A 320 31.74 6.42 0.32
C CYS A 320 33.06 6.64 1.07
N GLN A 321 33.34 5.81 2.08
CA GLN A 321 34.71 5.53 2.53
C GLN A 321 34.90 4.01 2.65
N GLY A 322 35.75 3.46 1.77
CA GLY A 322 36.00 2.03 1.63
C GLY A 322 36.92 1.79 0.43
N ASP A 323 38.22 1.73 0.68
CA ASP A 323 39.23 1.64 -0.39
C ASP A 323 39.33 0.24 -1.01
N GLY A 324 38.94 0.13 -2.28
CA GLY A 324 39.53 -0.80 -3.23
C GLY A 324 38.91 -2.21 -3.39
N ASN A 325 39.11 -2.74 -4.61
CA ASN A 325 38.91 -4.12 -5.05
C ASN A 325 37.50 -4.77 -4.93
N VAL A 326 36.86 -4.88 -6.10
CA VAL A 326 35.69 -5.75 -6.37
C VAL A 326 35.94 -7.25 -6.07
N ARG A 327 37.20 -7.67 -5.86
CA ARG A 327 37.55 -9.09 -5.61
C ARG A 327 37.11 -9.63 -4.25
N ASP A 328 36.81 -8.77 -3.28
CA ASP A 328 36.34 -9.19 -1.96
C ASP A 328 34.81 -9.27 -1.83
N TRP A 329 34.08 -9.07 -2.93
CA TRP A 329 32.62 -9.25 -3.02
C TRP A 329 32.22 -10.74 -2.91
N ARG A 330 32.17 -11.25 -1.68
CA ARG A 330 31.69 -12.60 -1.38
C ARG A 330 30.17 -12.70 -1.50
N LEU A 331 29.69 -12.91 -2.73
CA LEU A 331 28.40 -13.59 -2.93
C LEU A 331 28.42 -14.89 -2.10
N PHE A 332 27.31 -15.18 -1.41
CA PHE A 332 27.17 -16.26 -0.40
C PHE A 332 27.84 -16.03 0.97
N GLY A 333 28.17 -14.80 1.37
CA GLY A 333 28.58 -14.45 2.75
C GLY A 333 27.51 -14.60 3.85
N GLY A 334 26.46 -15.41 3.64
CA GLY A 334 25.25 -15.46 4.50
C GLY A 334 25.05 -16.73 5.34
N LEU A 335 26.04 -17.61 5.44
CA LEU A 335 25.94 -18.90 6.16
C LEU A 335 27.10 -19.14 7.12
N TYR A 336 27.27 -18.26 8.11
CA TYR A 336 28.05 -18.55 9.32
C TYR A 336 27.54 -17.72 10.51
N TYR A 337 27.00 -18.38 11.53
CA TYR A 337 26.68 -17.77 12.83
C TYR A 337 27.78 -18.16 13.83
N PRO A 338 28.46 -17.20 14.49
CA PRO A 338 29.15 -17.46 15.75
C PRO A 338 28.14 -17.96 16.79
N SER A 339 28.48 -19.03 17.52
CA SER A 339 27.51 -19.85 18.27
C SER A 339 26.92 -19.22 19.53
N ASP A 340 27.48 -18.10 20.01
CA ASP A 340 27.47 -17.81 21.45
C ASP A 340 26.41 -16.78 21.89
N TRP A 341 25.58 -16.29 20.97
CA TRP A 341 24.62 -15.18 21.21
C TRP A 341 23.15 -15.52 20.92
N ILE A 342 22.77 -16.80 20.89
CA ILE A 342 21.37 -17.22 20.64
C ILE A 342 20.73 -17.84 21.89
N LYS A 343 19.72 -17.15 22.43
CA LYS A 343 18.51 -17.79 22.99
C LYS A 343 17.34 -17.56 22.03
N PRO A 344 16.44 -18.52 21.82
CA PRO A 344 15.65 -18.57 20.59
C PRO A 344 14.32 -17.81 20.66
N ARG A 345 14.10 -16.95 19.66
CA ARG A 345 12.76 -16.70 19.08
C ARG A 345 12.88 -16.65 17.56
N HIS A 346 12.50 -17.74 16.89
CA HIS A 346 12.32 -17.72 15.43
C HIS A 346 10.96 -17.10 15.09
N GLU A 347 10.92 -15.77 15.04
CA GLU A 347 10.01 -15.13 14.09
C GLU A 347 10.58 -15.36 12.69
N LEU A 348 9.86 -16.17 11.91
CA LEU A 348 10.13 -16.42 10.50
C LEU A 348 10.03 -15.08 9.76
N SER A 349 11.19 -14.54 9.35
CA SER A 349 11.32 -13.20 8.78
C SER A 349 10.41 -12.97 7.59
N SER A 350 10.11 -11.69 7.27
CA SER A 350 9.27 -11.29 6.13
C SER A 350 9.66 -11.98 4.81
N TRP A 351 10.97 -12.20 4.63
CA TRP A 351 11.62 -12.96 3.56
C TRP A 351 11.06 -14.38 3.38
N SER A 352 10.77 -15.09 4.48
CA SER A 352 10.25 -16.47 4.43
C SER A 352 8.81 -16.54 3.92
N LYS A 353 8.00 -15.51 4.14
CA LYS A 353 6.61 -15.44 3.66
C LYS A 353 6.56 -15.00 2.20
N HIS A 354 7.23 -13.91 1.85
CA HIS A 354 7.20 -13.35 0.49
C HIS A 354 8.03 -14.18 -0.49
N GLY A 355 9.29 -14.47 -0.12
CA GLY A 355 10.20 -15.26 -0.92
C GLY A 355 9.69 -16.69 -1.21
N PHE A 356 8.91 -17.30 -0.31
CA PHE A 356 8.27 -18.59 -0.61
C PHE A 356 7.17 -18.47 -1.67
N TYR A 357 6.27 -17.48 -1.57
CA TYR A 357 5.25 -17.27 -2.62
C TYR A 357 5.88 -16.93 -3.97
N THR A 358 6.94 -16.12 -3.99
CA THR A 358 7.61 -15.75 -5.23
C THR A 358 8.46 -16.91 -5.79
N LEU A 359 9.11 -17.72 -4.95
CA LEU A 359 9.72 -19.00 -5.36
C LEU A 359 8.69 -19.97 -5.94
N MET A 360 7.46 -20.02 -5.41
CA MET A 360 6.39 -20.86 -5.95
C MET A 360 5.85 -20.33 -7.29
N LYS A 361 5.60 -19.02 -7.45
CA LYS A 361 5.26 -18.42 -8.76
C LYS A 361 6.33 -18.76 -9.82
N TRP A 362 7.59 -18.67 -9.41
CA TRP A 362 8.76 -19.03 -10.22
C TRP A 362 8.80 -20.50 -10.60
N PHE A 363 8.59 -21.40 -9.64
CA PHE A 363 8.53 -22.84 -9.89
C PHE A 363 7.42 -23.19 -10.88
N PHE A 364 6.24 -22.56 -10.76
CA PHE A 364 5.15 -22.73 -11.73
C PHE A 364 5.52 -22.23 -13.13
N LEU A 365 6.10 -21.04 -13.26
CA LEU A 365 6.54 -20.49 -14.56
C LEU A 365 7.57 -21.39 -15.24
N LEU A 366 8.57 -21.84 -14.47
CA LEU A 366 9.63 -22.71 -14.95
C LEU A 366 9.10 -24.11 -15.30
N ALA A 367 8.39 -24.78 -14.40
CA ALA A 367 7.98 -26.17 -14.57
C ALA A 367 6.88 -26.38 -15.62
N LEU A 368 5.98 -25.41 -15.80
CA LEU A 368 4.84 -25.56 -16.73
C LEU A 368 5.06 -24.92 -18.11
N ILE A 369 5.86 -23.86 -18.22
CA ILE A 369 6.01 -23.09 -19.47
C ILE A 369 7.41 -23.22 -20.04
N ALA A 370 8.43 -22.84 -19.26
CA ALA A 370 9.81 -22.86 -19.75
C ALA A 370 10.37 -24.29 -19.90
N TRP A 371 10.00 -25.24 -19.04
CA TRP A 371 10.50 -26.62 -19.08
C TRP A 371 10.08 -27.40 -20.33
N PRO A 372 8.79 -27.42 -20.76
CA PRO A 372 8.42 -28.02 -22.04
C PRO A 372 9.13 -27.37 -23.24
N ALA A 373 9.28 -26.03 -23.25
CA ALA A 373 10.01 -25.34 -24.31
C ALA A 373 11.51 -25.68 -24.31
N ALA A 374 12.15 -25.74 -23.13
CA ALA A 374 13.55 -26.11 -22.98
C ALA A 374 13.81 -27.57 -23.38
N LEU A 375 12.93 -28.51 -23.00
CA LEU A 375 12.99 -29.90 -23.45
C LEU A 375 12.81 -30.03 -24.97
N HIS A 376 11.89 -29.26 -25.56
CA HIS A 376 11.65 -29.30 -27.00
C HIS A 376 12.80 -28.72 -27.82
N ALA A 377 13.48 -27.68 -27.30
CA ALA A 377 14.57 -26.99 -27.96
C ALA A 377 15.98 -27.54 -27.62
N SER A 378 16.07 -28.62 -26.83
CA SER A 378 17.32 -29.22 -26.37
C SER A 378 17.48 -30.66 -26.84
N GLU A 379 18.66 -31.03 -27.31
CA GLU A 379 19.00 -32.40 -27.72
C GLU A 379 18.99 -33.42 -26.55
N SER A 380 18.93 -32.95 -25.31
CA SER A 380 18.81 -33.79 -24.11
C SER A 380 18.23 -33.05 -22.92
N GLU A 381 17.64 -33.80 -21.98
CA GLU A 381 17.18 -33.30 -20.68
C GLU A 381 18.29 -32.57 -19.90
N ARG A 382 19.53 -33.06 -19.98
CA ARG A 382 20.70 -32.42 -19.34
C ARG A 382 21.05 -31.06 -19.98
N ALA A 383 20.76 -30.86 -21.26
CA ALA A 383 20.87 -29.56 -21.91
C ALA A 383 19.69 -28.64 -21.53
N ALA A 384 18.46 -29.17 -21.46
CA ALA A 384 17.29 -28.42 -21.00
C ALA A 384 17.47 -27.90 -19.56
N LEU A 385 17.96 -28.73 -18.63
CA LEU A 385 18.27 -28.34 -17.25
C LEU A 385 19.30 -27.21 -17.17
N ARG A 386 20.33 -27.23 -18.03
CA ARG A 386 21.32 -26.14 -18.13
C ARG A 386 20.67 -24.86 -18.64
N PHE A 387 19.81 -24.95 -19.66
CA PHE A 387 19.10 -23.80 -20.22
C PHE A 387 18.18 -23.14 -19.17
N MET A 388 17.46 -23.96 -18.41
CA MET A 388 16.61 -23.52 -17.30
C MET A 388 17.41 -22.83 -16.19
N GLY A 389 18.55 -23.39 -15.81
CA GLY A 389 19.47 -22.77 -14.84
C GLY A 389 20.01 -21.41 -15.31
N ILE A 390 20.28 -21.28 -16.61
CA ILE A 390 20.69 -20.00 -17.22
C ILE A 390 19.55 -18.98 -17.18
N ILE A 391 18.32 -19.35 -17.58
CA ILE A 391 17.16 -18.44 -17.52
C ILE A 391 16.89 -17.98 -16.08
N PHE A 392 16.91 -18.90 -15.12
CA PHE A 392 16.73 -18.56 -13.70
C PHE A 392 17.78 -17.57 -13.21
N THR A 393 19.07 -17.90 -13.41
CA THR A 393 20.19 -17.08 -12.94
C THR A 393 20.22 -15.70 -13.61
N ALA A 394 20.03 -15.66 -14.94
CA ALA A 394 20.05 -14.41 -15.70
C ALA A 394 18.89 -13.48 -15.31
N SER A 395 17.68 -14.01 -15.12
CA SER A 395 16.51 -13.18 -14.76
C SER A 395 16.57 -12.70 -13.32
N LEU A 396 17.16 -13.49 -12.41
CA LEU A 396 17.41 -13.07 -11.03
C LEU A 396 18.42 -11.92 -10.98
N VAL A 397 19.58 -12.07 -11.66
CA VAL A 397 20.60 -11.00 -11.73
C VAL A 397 20.05 -9.75 -12.43
N ALA A 398 19.38 -9.90 -13.58
CA ALA A 398 18.82 -8.78 -14.33
C ALA A 398 17.71 -8.06 -13.55
N GLY A 399 16.85 -8.78 -12.83
CA GLY A 399 15.77 -8.18 -12.05
C GLY A 399 16.27 -7.39 -10.84
N TYR A 400 17.32 -7.86 -10.15
CA TYR A 400 18.00 -7.07 -9.12
C TYR A 400 18.66 -5.81 -9.71
N LEU A 401 19.36 -5.93 -10.84
CA LEU A 401 19.94 -4.77 -11.53
C LEU A 401 18.88 -3.76 -11.99
N LEU A 402 17.74 -4.21 -12.51
CA LEU A 402 16.61 -3.34 -12.87
C LEU A 402 16.02 -2.62 -11.66
N ALA A 403 15.91 -3.28 -10.51
CA ALA A 403 15.46 -2.66 -9.27
C ALA A 403 16.42 -1.56 -8.79
N GLU A 404 17.72 -1.85 -8.81
CA GLU A 404 18.76 -0.91 -8.40
C GLU A 404 18.83 0.31 -9.35
N ILE A 405 18.72 0.09 -10.66
CA ILE A 405 18.61 1.15 -11.67
C ILE A 405 17.34 1.99 -11.45
N CYS A 406 16.18 1.38 -11.23
CA CYS A 406 14.96 2.12 -10.95
C CYS A 406 15.05 2.94 -9.65
N GLY A 407 15.68 2.40 -8.60
CA GLY A 407 15.98 3.12 -7.37
C GLY A 407 16.88 4.34 -7.59
N GLN A 408 17.92 4.22 -8.44
CA GLN A 408 18.77 5.36 -8.83
C GLN A 408 18.01 6.46 -9.59
N PHE A 409 16.89 6.13 -10.24
CA PHE A 409 15.99 7.09 -10.90
C PHE A 409 14.80 7.53 -10.02
N GLY A 410 14.79 7.18 -8.71
CA GLY A 410 13.74 7.57 -7.78
C GLY A 410 12.43 6.78 -7.89
N TYR A 411 12.40 5.68 -8.67
CA TYR A 411 11.25 4.78 -8.76
C TYR A 411 11.40 3.65 -7.74
N PRO A 412 10.53 3.54 -6.72
CA PRO A 412 10.53 2.44 -5.76
C PRO A 412 10.02 1.15 -6.42
N GLY A 413 10.92 0.47 -7.14
CA GLY A 413 10.62 -0.74 -7.89
C GLY A 413 11.05 -2.01 -7.15
N ASP A 414 10.08 -2.86 -6.82
CA ASP A 414 10.30 -4.16 -6.16
C ASP A 414 11.16 -5.10 -7.04
N PRO A 415 12.30 -5.60 -6.56
CA PRO A 415 13.08 -6.63 -7.25
C PRO A 415 12.26 -7.83 -7.68
N GLU A 416 11.30 -8.31 -6.86
CA GLU A 416 10.49 -9.47 -7.23
C GLU A 416 9.65 -9.23 -8.50
N MET A 417 9.21 -7.98 -8.74
CA MET A 417 8.47 -7.60 -9.94
C MET A 417 9.36 -7.64 -11.19
N PHE A 418 10.56 -7.06 -11.14
CA PHE A 418 11.47 -7.06 -12.29
C PHE A 418 12.04 -8.44 -12.58
N ILE A 419 12.40 -9.19 -11.52
CA ILE A 419 12.82 -10.59 -11.61
C ILE A 419 11.74 -11.41 -12.32
N TRP A 420 10.46 -11.26 -11.94
CA TRP A 420 9.35 -11.94 -12.62
C TRP A 420 9.17 -11.48 -14.08
N MET A 421 9.23 -10.17 -14.35
CA MET A 421 9.06 -9.61 -15.70
C MET A 421 10.12 -10.12 -16.68
N VAL A 422 11.41 -10.11 -16.28
CA VAL A 422 12.50 -10.64 -17.13
C VAL A 422 12.31 -12.14 -17.38
N SER A 423 11.83 -12.89 -16.38
CA SER A 423 11.60 -14.34 -16.50
C SER A 423 10.49 -14.70 -17.47
N VAL A 424 9.39 -13.92 -17.47
CA VAL A 424 8.30 -14.07 -18.44
C VAL A 424 8.82 -13.77 -19.86
N LEU A 425 9.56 -12.66 -20.03
CA LEU A 425 10.14 -12.29 -21.34
C LEU A 425 11.13 -13.34 -21.85
N ALA A 426 12.02 -13.86 -21.00
CA ALA A 426 12.97 -14.92 -21.35
C ALA A 426 12.27 -16.24 -21.71
N THR A 427 11.19 -16.59 -20.99
CA THR A 427 10.37 -17.78 -21.27
C THR A 427 9.63 -17.67 -22.61
N VAL A 428 9.05 -16.50 -22.92
CA VAL A 428 8.41 -16.23 -24.22
C VAL A 428 9.44 -16.27 -25.35
N ALA A 429 10.61 -15.65 -25.17
CA ALA A 429 11.70 -15.69 -26.15
C ALA A 429 12.19 -17.13 -26.43
N LEU A 430 12.36 -17.96 -25.38
CA LEU A 430 12.70 -19.37 -25.53
C LEU A 430 11.61 -20.14 -26.31
N SER A 431 10.34 -19.90 -25.98
CA SER A 431 9.21 -20.59 -26.61
C SER A 431 9.11 -20.25 -28.11
N LEU A 432 9.30 -18.97 -28.45
CA LEU A 432 9.36 -18.52 -29.85
C LEU A 432 10.56 -19.09 -30.60
N TRP A 433 11.73 -19.19 -29.97
CA TRP A 433 12.90 -19.83 -30.56
C TRP A 433 12.67 -21.33 -30.80
N ALA A 434 12.14 -22.06 -29.82
CA ALA A 434 11.80 -23.48 -29.93
C ALA A 434 10.86 -23.76 -31.12
N ILE A 435 9.84 -22.92 -31.33
CA ILE A 435 8.89 -23.00 -32.45
C ILE A 435 9.57 -22.74 -33.80
N GLN A 436 10.57 -21.86 -33.86
CA GLN A 436 11.32 -21.55 -35.09
C GLN A 436 12.40 -22.60 -35.41
N SER A 437 13.02 -23.18 -34.39
CA SER A 437 14.07 -24.21 -34.52
C SER A 437 13.53 -25.60 -34.84
N LEU A 438 12.20 -25.81 -34.81
CA LEU A 438 11.57 -27.02 -35.32
C LEU A 438 12.05 -27.30 -36.76
N PRO A 439 12.72 -28.43 -37.03
CA PRO A 439 13.13 -28.76 -38.39
C PRO A 439 11.87 -28.91 -39.23
N ARG A 440 11.68 -27.99 -40.20
CA ARG A 440 10.59 -28.06 -41.17
C ARG A 440 10.61 -29.46 -41.77
N LYS A 441 9.59 -30.28 -41.46
CA LYS A 441 9.48 -31.65 -41.97
C LYS A 441 9.73 -31.59 -43.46
N ALA A 442 10.82 -32.22 -43.90
CA ALA A 442 11.22 -32.24 -45.31
C ALA A 442 9.99 -32.64 -46.13
N GLY A 443 9.65 -31.83 -47.14
CA GLY A 443 8.53 -32.09 -48.02
C GLY A 443 8.64 -33.53 -48.50
N ARG A 444 7.58 -34.32 -48.35
CA ARG A 444 7.64 -35.78 -48.56
C ARG A 444 7.69 -36.08 -50.05
N GLU A 445 8.84 -35.84 -50.67
CA GLU A 445 9.14 -36.17 -52.06
C GLU A 445 8.99 -37.68 -52.24
N GLY A 446 7.89 -38.07 -52.87
CA GLY A 446 7.38 -39.45 -52.79
C GLY A 446 6.06 -39.63 -53.53
N SER A 447 6.01 -39.17 -54.78
CA SER A 447 4.92 -39.49 -55.72
C SER A 447 5.37 -39.29 -57.17
N SER A 448 6.17 -40.22 -57.68
CA SER A 448 6.40 -40.42 -59.12
C SER A 448 6.37 -41.92 -59.43
N ALA A 449 5.65 -42.30 -60.49
CA ALA A 449 5.13 -43.65 -60.77
C ALA A 449 4.18 -44.18 -59.66
N VAL A 450 3.07 -44.86 -59.98
CA VAL A 450 2.66 -45.50 -61.25
C VAL A 450 1.72 -44.61 -62.08
#